data_AF-A0A7Y6BX17-F1
#
_entry.id   AF-A0A7Y6BX17-F1
#
_cell.length_a   1.000
_cell.length_b   1.000
_cell.length_c   1.000
_cell.angle_alpha   90.00
_cell.angle_beta   90.00
_cell.angle_gamma   90.00
#
_symmetry.space_group_name_H-M   'P 1'
#
loop_
_entity.id
_entity.type
_entity.pdbx_description
1 polymer ?
#
loop_
_entity_poly.entity_id
_entity_poly.type
_entity_poly.pdbx_seq_one_letter_code
_entity_poly.pdbx_strand_id
1 'polypeptide(L)'
;METELISIREEYEELIGLASNATGVDKRRRGFAFERLLYKLFNFEQLEPRTGYRPLGEQIDGSIYLDGRIYLLEAKWHAEPLPASTLYQFKGKVEGKLAGTIGIFISMSGYAEDAVDALVLGKTLNIILLDQRDLDVAIARSLGFTNVLKRKLRMAAEEGAIYFPSEGEIVTAEKKKLVEIDLLHYDHVSGGVVTTQAIDATTADLLIVCEGDTDREIIALLSERILGKAGSNRSIKITVARGKITIPRVANALWNTFYSESKVLIVTDGDDDPVRTKEMLQKGLEFNEWIAAIPNPSIEVWLDLDVSLMKKWRLEHRLEQCRQAASNLEIEELLKRDEQFALFHDAILGK
;
A
#
# COMPACT_ATOMS: atom_id res chain seq x y z
N MET A 1 -14.57 -22.15 16.21
CA MET A 1 -14.35 -21.20 15.10
C MET A 1 -14.18 -19.80 15.64
N GLU A 2 -15.20 -19.18 16.26
CA GLU A 2 -15.09 -17.80 16.78
C GLU A 2 -14.01 -17.63 17.87
N THR A 3 -13.91 -18.57 18.82
CA THR A 3 -12.86 -18.57 19.86
C THR A 3 -11.44 -18.68 19.30
N GLU A 4 -11.27 -19.37 18.18
CA GLU A 4 -9.95 -19.57 17.56
C GLU A 4 -9.50 -18.31 16.81
N LEU A 5 -10.42 -17.63 16.13
CA LEU A 5 -10.16 -16.35 15.50
C LEU A 5 -9.82 -15.25 16.54
N ILE A 6 -10.52 -15.24 17.67
CA ILE A 6 -10.21 -14.34 18.80
C ILE A 6 -8.79 -14.60 19.30
N SER A 7 -8.42 -15.86 19.53
CA SER A 7 -7.07 -16.23 19.96
C SER A 7 -5.99 -15.81 18.96
N ILE A 8 -6.23 -15.98 17.65
CA ILE A 8 -5.30 -15.54 16.60
C ILE A 8 -5.13 -14.01 16.66
N ARG A 9 -6.23 -13.28 16.86
CA ARG A 9 -6.18 -11.81 16.96
C ARG A 9 -5.42 -11.35 18.20
N GLU A 10 -5.67 -11.94 19.36
CA GLU A 10 -4.95 -11.63 20.60
C GLU A 10 -3.44 -11.89 20.45
N GLU A 11 -3.06 -13.05 19.90
CA GLU A 11 -1.65 -13.37 19.62
C GLU A 11 -1.02 -12.38 18.62
N TYR A 12 -1.77 -11.93 17.62
CA TYR A 12 -1.30 -10.92 16.67
C TYR A 12 -1.05 -9.56 17.34
N GLU A 13 -2.00 -9.10 18.18
CA GLU A 13 -1.88 -7.86 18.94
C GLU A 13 -0.68 -7.89 19.90
N GLU A 14 -0.42 -9.03 20.56
CA GLU A 14 0.76 -9.23 21.41
C GLU A 14 2.08 -9.10 20.64
N LEU A 15 2.15 -9.65 19.42
CA LEU A 15 3.37 -9.58 18.59
C LEU A 15 3.65 -8.15 18.12
N ILE A 16 2.61 -7.39 17.79
CA ILE A 16 2.71 -5.96 17.44
C ILE A 16 3.17 -5.15 18.65
N GLY A 17 2.67 -5.46 19.85
CA GLY A 17 2.97 -4.75 21.09
C GLY A 17 4.41 -4.87 21.61
N LEU A 18 5.27 -5.68 20.98
CA LEU A 18 6.67 -5.81 21.39
C LEU A 18 7.42 -4.48 21.20
N ALA A 19 7.98 -3.95 22.30
CA ALA A 19 8.68 -2.68 22.33
C ALA A 19 9.84 -2.60 21.31
N SER A 20 10.02 -1.42 20.72
CA SER A 20 11.04 -1.15 19.69
C SER A 20 12.49 -1.38 20.19
N ASN A 21 12.71 -1.17 21.50
CA ASN A 21 13.97 -1.38 22.21
C ASN A 21 14.21 -2.83 22.67
N ALA A 22 13.34 -3.78 22.29
CA ALA A 22 13.50 -5.19 22.65
C ALA A 22 14.85 -5.77 22.17
N THR A 23 15.36 -6.76 22.91
CA THR A 23 16.66 -7.36 22.62
C THR A 23 16.64 -8.14 21.30
N GLY A 24 17.82 -8.42 20.73
CA GLY A 24 17.92 -9.26 19.53
C GLY A 24 17.34 -10.67 19.71
N VAL A 25 17.36 -11.19 20.94
CA VAL A 25 16.74 -12.49 21.28
C VAL A 25 15.22 -12.40 21.20
N ASP A 26 14.64 -11.33 21.75
CA ASP A 26 13.18 -11.12 21.74
C ASP A 26 12.67 -10.88 20.31
N LYS A 27 13.40 -10.10 19.51
CA LYS A 27 13.09 -9.88 18.09
C LYS A 27 13.11 -11.19 17.29
N ARG A 28 14.08 -12.08 17.57
CA ARG A 28 14.15 -13.41 16.95
C ARG A 28 12.99 -14.30 17.40
N ARG A 29 12.66 -14.29 18.70
CA ARG A 29 11.50 -15.04 19.24
C ARG A 29 10.19 -14.56 18.61
N ARG A 30 10.03 -13.25 18.39
CA ARG A 30 8.89 -12.67 17.67
C ARG A 30 8.79 -13.20 16.24
N GLY A 31 9.90 -13.26 15.50
CA GLY A 31 9.90 -13.85 14.15
C GLY A 31 9.36 -15.28 14.13
N PHE A 32 9.86 -16.15 15.01
CA PHE A 32 9.35 -17.53 15.12
C PHE A 32 7.90 -17.61 15.61
N ALA A 33 7.47 -16.69 16.49
CA ALA A 33 6.08 -16.64 16.93
C ALA A 33 5.15 -16.18 15.81
N PHE A 34 5.61 -15.26 14.97
CA PHE A 34 4.88 -14.81 13.79
C PHE A 34 4.70 -15.92 12.74
N GLU A 35 5.74 -16.71 12.46
CA GLU A 35 5.60 -17.89 11.60
C GLU A 35 4.54 -18.88 12.13
N ARG A 36 4.49 -19.10 13.45
CA ARG A 36 3.47 -19.94 14.08
C ARG A 36 2.07 -19.33 13.99
N LEU A 37 1.95 -18.02 14.17
CA LEU A 37 0.69 -17.30 14.02
C LEU A 37 0.13 -17.47 12.59
N LEU A 38 0.98 -17.24 11.58
CA LEU A 38 0.59 -17.41 10.17
C LEU A 38 0.16 -18.84 9.89
N TYR A 39 0.86 -19.84 10.42
CA TYR A 39 0.45 -21.24 10.30
C TYR A 39 -0.94 -21.49 10.91
N LYS A 40 -1.25 -20.93 12.09
CA LYS A 40 -2.59 -21.03 12.71
C LYS A 40 -3.65 -20.36 11.85
N LEU A 41 -3.39 -19.13 11.39
CA LEU A 41 -4.29 -18.37 10.51
C LEU A 41 -4.61 -19.14 9.23
N PHE A 42 -3.60 -19.68 8.55
CA PHE A 42 -3.80 -20.42 7.31
C PHE A 42 -4.52 -21.76 7.53
N ASN A 43 -4.30 -22.44 8.66
CA ASN A 43 -5.09 -23.64 8.98
C ASN A 43 -6.54 -23.30 9.27
N PHE A 44 -6.79 -22.23 10.03
CA PHE A 44 -8.13 -21.74 10.32
C PHE A 44 -8.89 -21.42 9.03
N GLU A 45 -8.22 -20.80 8.06
CA GLU A 45 -8.77 -20.50 6.74
C GLU A 45 -8.68 -21.64 5.72
N GLN A 46 -8.29 -22.85 6.14
CA GLN A 46 -8.25 -24.06 5.32
C GLN A 46 -7.33 -23.96 4.09
N LEU A 47 -6.24 -23.20 4.20
CA LEU A 47 -5.25 -22.99 3.14
C LEU A 47 -4.15 -24.07 3.11
N GLU A 48 -4.39 -25.23 3.72
CA GLU A 48 -3.47 -26.38 3.83
C GLU A 48 -1.99 -26.00 4.02
N PRO A 49 -1.64 -25.20 5.05
CA PRO A 49 -0.28 -24.67 5.19
C PRO A 49 0.73 -25.79 5.46
N ARG A 50 1.91 -25.65 4.86
CA ARG A 50 3.09 -26.47 5.17
C ARG A 50 4.19 -25.58 5.74
N THR A 51 4.82 -26.05 6.81
CA THR A 51 5.98 -25.39 7.42
C THR A 51 7.24 -25.57 6.58
N GLY A 52 8.22 -24.71 6.82
CA GLY A 52 9.41 -24.56 6.01
C GLY A 52 10.10 -25.88 5.68
N TYR A 53 10.39 -26.07 4.40
CA TYR A 53 11.11 -27.22 3.87
C TYR A 53 12.51 -26.78 3.46
N ARG A 54 13.51 -27.64 3.69
CA ARG A 54 14.91 -27.40 3.29
C ARG A 54 15.32 -28.34 2.15
N PRO A 55 14.88 -28.10 0.91
CA PRO A 55 15.43 -28.81 -0.23
C PRO A 55 16.80 -28.20 -0.55
N LEU A 56 17.88 -28.98 -0.36
CA LEU A 56 19.21 -28.72 -0.95
C LEU A 56 19.81 -27.31 -0.70
N GLY A 57 19.55 -26.71 0.47
CA GLY A 57 20.19 -25.44 0.88
C GLY A 57 19.38 -24.16 0.60
N GLU A 58 18.23 -24.24 -0.07
CA GLU A 58 17.32 -23.11 -0.24
C GLU A 58 16.18 -23.18 0.79
N GLN A 59 16.24 -22.34 1.83
CA GLN A 59 15.17 -22.28 2.83
C GLN A 59 14.01 -21.41 2.34
N ILE A 60 12.80 -21.98 2.35
CA ILE A 60 11.52 -21.29 2.20
C ILE A 60 10.73 -21.51 3.50
N ASP A 61 10.04 -20.49 3.99
CA ASP A 61 9.40 -20.52 5.31
C ASP A 61 8.13 -21.38 5.30
N GLY A 62 7.48 -21.53 4.15
CA GLY A 62 6.36 -22.45 3.99
C GLY A 62 5.70 -22.42 2.62
N SER A 63 4.51 -23.01 2.55
CA SER A 63 3.62 -22.91 1.40
C SER A 63 2.16 -23.03 1.83
N ILE A 64 1.25 -22.51 1.01
CA ILE A 64 -0.19 -22.67 1.18
C ILE A 64 -0.82 -23.19 -0.12
N TYR A 65 -1.99 -23.81 -0.01
CA TYR A 65 -2.84 -24.19 -1.13
C TYR A 65 -4.07 -23.28 -1.19
N LEU A 66 -4.35 -22.75 -2.37
CA LEU A 66 -5.54 -21.94 -2.63
C LEU A 66 -6.02 -22.16 -4.06
N ASP A 67 -7.30 -22.48 -4.22
CA ASP A 67 -8.01 -22.60 -5.50
C ASP A 67 -7.23 -23.42 -6.57
N GLY A 68 -6.68 -24.58 -6.20
CA GLY A 68 -5.98 -25.47 -7.14
C GLY A 68 -4.50 -25.15 -7.35
N ARG A 69 -3.93 -24.20 -6.62
CA ARG A 69 -2.52 -23.78 -6.78
C ARG A 69 -1.78 -23.78 -5.45
N ILE A 70 -0.48 -24.06 -5.53
CA ILE A 70 0.45 -23.94 -4.40
C ILE A 70 1.16 -22.60 -4.50
N TYR A 71 1.17 -21.86 -3.39
CA TYR A 71 1.88 -20.61 -3.23
C TYR A 71 3.03 -20.80 -2.25
N LEU A 72 4.23 -20.36 -2.63
CA LEU A 72 5.38 -20.38 -1.71
C LEU A 72 5.32 -19.17 -0.79
N LEU A 73 5.76 -19.32 0.45
CA LEU A 73 5.67 -18.26 1.45
C LEU A 73 7.05 -17.93 2.02
N GLU A 74 7.36 -16.63 2.09
CA GLU A 74 8.44 -16.08 2.92
C GLU A 74 7.87 -14.94 3.78
N ALA A 75 8.16 -14.98 5.08
CA ALA A 75 7.61 -14.04 6.06
C ALA A 75 8.74 -13.42 6.89
N LYS A 76 8.77 -12.09 6.95
CA LYS A 76 9.85 -11.34 7.59
C LYS A 76 9.31 -10.29 8.56
N TRP A 77 9.89 -10.28 9.76
CA TRP A 77 9.66 -9.25 10.78
C TRP A 77 10.95 -8.50 11.10
N HIS A 78 11.31 -7.54 10.24
CA HIS A 78 12.44 -6.63 10.46
C HIS A 78 11.98 -5.31 11.07
N ALA A 79 12.93 -4.47 11.48
CA ALA A 79 12.66 -3.11 11.93
C ALA A 79 12.50 -2.14 10.74
N GLU A 80 13.37 -2.29 9.74
CA GLU A 80 13.42 -1.41 8.58
C GLU A 80 12.75 -2.06 7.35
N PRO A 81 12.23 -1.27 6.41
CA PRO A 81 11.71 -1.77 5.14
C PRO A 81 12.75 -2.58 4.36
N LEU A 82 12.28 -3.62 3.65
CA LEU A 82 13.17 -4.55 2.96
C LEU A 82 13.63 -4.02 1.59
N PRO A 83 14.92 -4.21 1.22
CA PRO A 83 15.44 -3.80 -0.07
C PRO A 83 15.10 -4.80 -1.19
N ALA A 84 15.22 -4.35 -2.45
CA ALA A 84 14.99 -5.17 -3.65
C ALA A 84 15.80 -6.48 -3.67
N SER A 85 17.02 -6.49 -3.12
CA SER A 85 17.88 -7.67 -3.08
C SER A 85 17.22 -8.85 -2.36
N THR A 86 16.48 -8.59 -1.29
CA THR A 86 15.75 -9.61 -0.52
C THR A 86 14.63 -10.21 -1.36
N LEU A 87 13.92 -9.36 -2.12
CA LEU A 87 12.86 -9.78 -3.02
C LEU A 87 13.40 -10.61 -4.19
N TYR A 88 14.54 -10.24 -4.78
CA TYR A 88 15.18 -11.05 -5.83
C TYR A 88 15.64 -12.42 -5.34
N GLN A 89 16.14 -12.52 -4.11
CA GLN A 89 16.51 -13.80 -3.53
C GLN A 89 15.30 -14.73 -3.42
N PHE A 90 14.17 -14.22 -2.90
CA PHE A 90 12.95 -15.02 -2.85
C PHE A 90 12.41 -15.35 -4.25
N LYS A 91 12.41 -14.37 -5.16
CA LYS A 91 11.99 -14.56 -6.55
C LYS A 91 12.76 -15.70 -7.22
N GLY A 92 14.09 -15.76 -7.05
CA GLY A 92 14.91 -16.85 -7.58
C GLY A 92 14.50 -18.23 -7.05
N LYS A 93 14.15 -18.32 -5.76
CA LYS A 93 13.62 -19.57 -5.17
C LYS A 93 12.28 -19.99 -5.80
N VAL A 94 11.42 -19.03 -6.13
CA VAL A 94 10.12 -19.26 -6.78
C VAL A 94 10.31 -19.69 -8.24
N GLU A 95 11.21 -19.02 -8.97
CA GLU A 95 11.56 -19.35 -10.36
C GLU A 95 12.21 -20.75 -10.48
N GLY A 96 12.86 -21.24 -9.43
CA GLY A 96 13.37 -22.61 -9.34
C GLY A 96 12.30 -23.70 -9.16
N LYS A 97 11.00 -23.36 -9.13
CA LYS A 97 9.88 -24.32 -9.01
C LYS A 97 9.16 -24.52 -10.35
N LEU A 98 8.03 -25.24 -10.31
CA LEU A 98 7.19 -25.48 -11.49
C LEU A 98 6.82 -24.13 -12.17
N ALA A 99 6.80 -24.11 -13.49
CA ALA A 99 6.38 -22.93 -14.24
C ALA A 99 4.99 -22.46 -13.77
N GLY A 100 4.85 -21.14 -13.53
CA GLY A 100 3.62 -20.55 -12.99
C GLY A 100 3.48 -20.60 -11.47
N THR A 101 4.49 -21.09 -10.73
CA THR A 101 4.51 -20.96 -9.26
C THR A 101 4.55 -19.49 -8.86
N ILE A 102 3.68 -19.11 -7.92
CA ILE A 102 3.61 -17.76 -7.36
C ILE A 102 4.15 -17.80 -5.93
N GLY A 103 4.98 -16.82 -5.59
CA GLY A 103 5.42 -16.56 -4.23
C GLY A 103 4.56 -15.51 -3.54
N ILE A 104 4.41 -15.64 -2.23
CA ILE A 104 3.80 -14.68 -1.32
C ILE A 104 4.91 -14.23 -0.38
N PHE A 105 5.20 -12.94 -0.38
CA PHE A 105 6.17 -12.35 0.53
C PHE A 105 5.43 -11.45 1.53
N ILE A 106 5.58 -11.72 2.82
CA ILE A 106 4.98 -10.93 3.89
C ILE A 106 6.08 -10.19 4.64
N SER A 107 6.01 -8.86 4.71
CA SER A 107 6.97 -8.03 5.44
C SER A 107 6.29 -7.11 6.43
N MET A 108 6.50 -7.32 7.73
CA MET A 108 5.90 -6.45 8.77
C MET A 108 6.44 -5.02 8.77
N SER A 109 7.60 -4.78 8.16
CA SER A 109 8.17 -3.44 7.98
C SER A 109 7.95 -2.87 6.56
N GLY A 110 7.20 -3.57 5.71
CA GLY A 110 7.03 -3.20 4.31
C GLY A 110 8.32 -3.34 3.48
N TYR A 111 8.42 -2.55 2.42
CA TYR A 111 9.50 -2.58 1.42
C TYR A 111 10.02 -1.16 1.17
N ALA A 112 11.29 -1.04 0.79
CA ALA A 112 11.84 0.24 0.39
C ALA A 112 11.10 0.79 -0.84
N GLU A 113 11.00 2.12 -0.95
CA GLU A 113 10.22 2.83 -1.99
C GLU A 113 10.63 2.39 -3.42
N ASP A 114 11.92 2.18 -3.65
CA ASP A 114 12.49 1.76 -4.93
C ASP A 114 12.46 0.24 -5.16
N ALA A 115 12.13 -0.55 -4.13
CA ALA A 115 12.26 -2.00 -4.20
C ALA A 115 11.24 -2.63 -5.15
N VAL A 116 10.01 -2.11 -5.16
CA VAL A 116 8.92 -2.63 -5.99
C VAL A 116 9.11 -2.25 -7.45
N ASP A 117 9.50 -1.00 -7.71
CA ASP A 117 9.81 -0.51 -9.06
C ASP A 117 10.93 -1.33 -9.71
N ALA A 118 11.97 -1.66 -8.94
CA ALA A 118 13.06 -2.52 -9.41
C ALA A 118 12.59 -3.93 -9.84
N LEU A 119 11.56 -4.46 -9.16
CA LEU A 119 10.97 -5.76 -9.49
C LEU A 119 10.03 -5.70 -10.69
N VAL A 120 9.35 -4.57 -10.88
CA VAL A 120 8.34 -4.38 -11.93
C VAL A 120 8.97 -4.13 -13.29
N LEU A 121 10.09 -3.40 -13.34
CA LEU A 121 10.75 -3.03 -14.59
C LEU A 121 11.36 -4.24 -15.32
N GLY A 122 10.74 -4.62 -16.45
CA GLY A 122 11.29 -5.55 -17.44
C GLY A 122 11.38 -7.02 -17.00
N LYS A 123 10.63 -7.43 -15.97
CA LYS A 123 10.73 -8.77 -15.36
C LYS A 123 9.39 -9.48 -15.27
N THR A 124 9.44 -10.80 -15.26
CA THR A 124 8.32 -11.68 -14.92
C THR A 124 7.86 -11.40 -13.49
N LEU A 125 6.57 -11.16 -13.31
CA LEU A 125 5.95 -10.93 -12.00
C LEU A 125 5.38 -12.26 -11.50
N ASN A 126 6.06 -12.89 -10.56
CA ASN A 126 5.64 -14.16 -9.97
C ASN A 126 5.67 -14.14 -8.44
N ILE A 127 5.71 -12.96 -7.83
CA ILE A 127 5.57 -12.79 -6.39
C ILE A 127 4.52 -11.72 -6.07
N ILE A 128 3.79 -11.92 -4.98
CA ILE A 128 2.83 -10.98 -4.41
C ILE A 128 3.38 -10.47 -3.09
N LEU A 129 3.30 -9.16 -2.88
CA LEU A 129 3.82 -8.48 -1.70
C LEU A 129 2.67 -8.13 -0.75
N LEU A 130 2.84 -8.52 0.51
CA LEU A 130 1.99 -8.14 1.63
C LEU A 130 2.82 -7.49 2.72
N ASP A 131 2.17 -6.63 3.50
CA ASP A 131 2.74 -5.97 4.66
C ASP A 131 1.86 -6.07 5.92
N GLN A 132 2.22 -5.32 6.95
CA GLN A 132 1.44 -5.24 8.18
C GLN A 132 0.00 -4.76 7.96
N ARG A 133 -0.25 -3.79 7.07
CA ARG A 133 -1.60 -3.24 6.82
C ARG A 133 -2.52 -4.29 6.23
N ASP A 134 -1.97 -5.14 5.36
CA ASP A 134 -2.70 -6.27 4.79
C ASP A 134 -3.10 -7.28 5.88
N LEU A 135 -2.22 -7.52 6.85
CA LEU A 135 -2.52 -8.39 8.00
C LEU A 135 -3.45 -7.75 9.02
N ASP A 136 -3.35 -6.44 9.24
CA ASP A 136 -4.29 -5.69 10.09
C ASP A 136 -5.71 -5.77 9.51
N VAL A 137 -5.86 -5.61 8.19
CA VAL A 137 -7.13 -5.82 7.50
C VAL A 137 -7.61 -7.27 7.64
N ALA A 138 -6.74 -8.25 7.36
CA ALA A 138 -7.10 -9.66 7.42
C ALA A 138 -7.51 -10.14 8.83
N ILE A 139 -6.72 -9.79 9.85
CA ILE A 139 -6.82 -10.34 11.20
C ILE A 139 -7.60 -9.38 12.12
N ALA A 140 -7.10 -8.15 12.31
CA ALA A 140 -7.64 -7.22 13.30
C ALA A 140 -9.03 -6.69 12.90
N ARG A 141 -9.26 -6.48 11.60
CA ARG A 141 -10.57 -6.10 11.03
C ARG A 141 -11.41 -7.30 10.58
N SER A 142 -10.91 -8.52 10.80
CA SER A 142 -11.61 -9.79 10.55
C SER A 142 -12.13 -9.99 9.13
N LEU A 143 -11.44 -9.43 8.11
CA LEU A 143 -11.76 -9.68 6.70
C LEU A 143 -11.35 -11.08 6.22
N GLY A 144 -10.36 -11.69 6.87
CA GLY A 144 -9.74 -12.94 6.42
C GLY A 144 -8.61 -12.73 5.41
N PHE A 145 -7.53 -13.48 5.58
CA PHE A 145 -6.34 -13.45 4.74
C PHE A 145 -6.62 -13.92 3.32
N THR A 146 -7.47 -14.94 3.15
CA THR A 146 -7.88 -15.49 1.86
C THR A 146 -8.52 -14.42 0.98
N ASN A 147 -9.36 -13.56 1.55
CA ASN A 147 -10.00 -12.47 0.83
C ASN A 147 -8.97 -11.41 0.38
N VAL A 148 -8.08 -11.00 1.29
CA VAL A 148 -6.99 -10.07 0.98
C VAL A 148 -6.07 -10.62 -0.12
N LEU A 149 -5.68 -11.90 -0.02
CA LEU A 149 -4.82 -12.55 -0.98
C LEU A 149 -5.47 -12.69 -2.36
N LYS A 150 -6.74 -13.14 -2.44
CA LYS A 150 -7.46 -13.24 -3.72
C LYS A 150 -7.54 -11.89 -4.43
N ARG A 151 -7.79 -10.81 -3.68
CA ARG A 151 -7.83 -9.45 -4.23
C ARG A 151 -6.47 -9.04 -4.80
N LYS A 152 -5.39 -9.20 -4.05
CA LYS A 152 -4.04 -8.88 -4.54
C LYS A 152 -3.63 -9.72 -5.75
N LEU A 153 -3.98 -11.01 -5.75
CA LEU A 153 -3.73 -11.90 -6.89
C LEU A 153 -4.46 -11.41 -8.14
N ARG A 154 -5.71 -10.97 -8.01
CA ARG A 154 -6.49 -10.40 -9.11
C ARG A 154 -5.84 -9.13 -9.67
N MET A 155 -5.51 -8.17 -8.81
CA MET A 155 -4.87 -6.91 -9.24
C MET A 155 -3.47 -7.14 -9.84
N ALA A 156 -2.72 -8.11 -9.32
CA ALA A 156 -1.44 -8.49 -9.91
C ALA A 156 -1.60 -9.19 -11.27
N ALA A 157 -2.67 -9.97 -11.46
CA ALA A 157 -2.93 -10.68 -12.72
C ALA A 157 -3.51 -9.78 -13.81
N GLU A 158 -4.42 -8.87 -13.44
CA GLU A 158 -5.10 -7.96 -14.37
C GLU A 158 -4.21 -6.74 -14.69
N GLU A 159 -3.61 -6.12 -13.67
CA GLU A 159 -2.94 -4.80 -13.79
C GLU A 159 -1.43 -4.87 -13.54
N GLY A 160 -0.90 -6.04 -13.16
CA GLY A 160 0.51 -6.19 -12.76
C GLY A 160 0.84 -5.52 -11.41
N ALA A 161 -0.15 -5.14 -10.60
CA ALA A 161 0.05 -4.51 -9.30
C ALA A 161 0.40 -5.54 -8.21
N ILE A 162 1.67 -5.95 -8.13
CA ILE A 162 2.13 -6.99 -7.18
C ILE A 162 2.10 -6.56 -5.70
N TYR A 163 2.07 -5.26 -5.43
CA TYR A 163 1.98 -4.68 -4.08
C TYR A 163 0.78 -3.75 -3.95
N PHE A 164 -0.38 -4.24 -4.40
CA PHE A 164 -1.61 -3.46 -4.39
C PHE A 164 -2.09 -3.15 -2.96
N PRO A 165 -2.48 -1.91 -2.63
CA PRO A 165 -2.89 -1.52 -1.28
C PRO A 165 -4.26 -2.10 -0.88
N SER A 166 -4.40 -2.55 0.37
CA SER A 166 -5.67 -3.08 0.89
C SER A 166 -6.59 -2.02 1.51
N GLU A 167 -6.06 -0.84 1.81
CA GLU A 167 -6.80 0.28 2.43
C GLU A 167 -6.47 1.61 1.76
N GLY A 168 -7.40 2.56 1.85
CA GLY A 168 -7.24 3.97 1.48
C GLY A 168 -7.64 4.90 2.61
N GLU A 169 -7.05 6.10 2.65
CA GLU A 169 -7.38 7.12 3.66
C GLU A 169 -8.44 8.06 3.13
N ILE A 170 -9.49 8.31 3.92
CA ILE A 170 -10.52 9.30 3.60
C ILE A 170 -10.23 10.58 4.38
N VAL A 171 -10.12 11.69 3.66
CA VAL A 171 -9.91 13.03 4.20
C VAL A 171 -11.14 13.89 3.96
N THR A 172 -11.58 14.58 5.02
CA THR A 172 -12.72 15.52 5.02
C THR A 172 -12.34 16.81 5.75
N ALA A 173 -13.13 17.87 5.61
CA ALA A 173 -12.94 19.11 6.38
C ALA A 173 -13.09 18.94 7.90
N GLU A 174 -13.93 18.00 8.34
CA GLU A 174 -14.00 17.57 9.74
C GLU A 174 -12.80 16.65 10.01
N LYS A 175 -12.04 16.90 11.09
CA LYS A 175 -10.87 16.11 11.56
C LYS A 175 -11.19 14.66 11.98
N LYS A 176 -12.07 13.96 11.27
CA LYS A 176 -12.35 12.54 11.48
C LYS A 176 -11.47 11.74 10.53
N LYS A 177 -10.48 11.04 11.09
CA LYS A 177 -9.67 10.10 10.33
C LYS A 177 -10.51 8.85 10.04
N LEU A 178 -11.02 8.74 8.82
CA LEU A 178 -11.77 7.58 8.35
C LEU A 178 -10.86 6.78 7.41
N VAL A 179 -10.80 5.46 7.59
CA VAL A 179 -10.04 4.55 6.72
C VAL A 179 -11.05 3.72 5.97
N GLU A 180 -11.05 3.81 4.64
CA GLU A 180 -11.89 2.97 3.80
C GLU A 180 -11.14 1.67 3.50
N ILE A 181 -11.78 0.54 3.83
CA ILE A 181 -11.32 -0.78 3.41
C ILE A 181 -11.92 -1.05 2.05
N ASP A 182 -11.03 -1.23 1.11
CA ASP A 182 -11.37 -1.26 -0.28
C ASP A 182 -11.79 -2.73 -0.56
N LEU A 183 -13.10 -2.99 -0.69
CA LEU A 183 -13.69 -4.33 -0.65
C LEU A 183 -14.27 -4.71 -2.02
N LEU A 184 -13.81 -5.83 -2.58
CA LEU A 184 -14.55 -6.61 -3.56
C LEU A 184 -14.74 -8.02 -3.00
N HIS A 185 -15.96 -8.36 -2.61
CA HIS A 185 -16.32 -9.72 -2.21
C HIS A 185 -16.63 -10.55 -3.47
N TYR A 186 -16.04 -11.76 -3.55
CA TYR A 186 -16.37 -12.76 -4.57
C TYR A 186 -17.17 -13.87 -3.90
N ASP A 187 -18.48 -13.91 -4.18
CA ASP A 187 -19.37 -14.96 -3.67
C ASP A 187 -19.27 -16.20 -4.58
N HIS A 188 -18.68 -17.28 -4.05
CA HIS A 188 -18.55 -18.56 -4.75
C HIS A 188 -19.89 -19.28 -4.97
N VAL A 189 -20.98 -18.86 -4.32
CA VAL A 189 -22.31 -19.49 -4.43
C VAL A 189 -23.17 -18.84 -5.53
N SER A 190 -23.07 -17.52 -5.71
CA SER A 190 -23.85 -16.79 -6.71
C SER A 190 -23.09 -16.44 -8.01
N GLY A 191 -21.76 -16.60 -8.04
CA GLY A 191 -20.94 -16.26 -9.21
C GLY A 191 -20.93 -14.75 -9.53
N GLY A 192 -21.42 -13.91 -8.61
CA GLY A 192 -21.47 -12.46 -8.73
C GLY A 192 -20.48 -11.77 -7.78
N VAL A 193 -19.95 -10.63 -8.21
CA VAL A 193 -19.27 -9.67 -7.33
C VAL A 193 -20.35 -9.02 -6.47
N VAL A 194 -20.48 -9.47 -5.22
CA VAL A 194 -21.45 -8.92 -4.26
C VAL A 194 -20.67 -8.11 -3.24
N THR A 195 -20.68 -6.79 -3.35
CA THR A 195 -20.14 -5.89 -2.32
C THR A 195 -21.01 -5.99 -1.05
N THR A 196 -20.57 -6.70 -0.03
CA THR A 196 -21.22 -6.66 1.29
C THR A 196 -20.72 -5.45 2.09
N GLN A 197 -21.56 -4.40 2.06
CA GLN A 197 -21.73 -3.25 2.99
C GLN A 197 -20.46 -2.66 3.64
N ALA A 198 -19.93 -1.51 3.19
CA ALA A 198 -20.46 -0.16 3.43
C ALA A 198 -20.70 0.15 4.92
N ILE A 199 -19.63 0.54 5.62
CA ILE A 199 -19.75 1.58 6.65
C ILE A 199 -19.62 2.88 5.85
N ASP A 200 -20.76 3.44 5.45
CA ASP A 200 -20.90 4.70 4.69
C ASP A 200 -19.78 4.93 3.67
N ALA A 201 -19.85 4.23 2.53
CA ALA A 201 -19.14 4.67 1.34
C ALA A 201 -19.76 6.00 0.89
N THR A 202 -19.41 7.10 1.56
CA THR A 202 -19.35 8.40 0.90
C THR A 202 -18.44 8.17 -0.30
N THR A 203 -19.04 7.98 -1.48
CA THR A 203 -18.31 7.92 -2.74
C THR A 203 -17.40 9.13 -2.76
N ALA A 204 -16.10 8.93 -2.57
CA ALA A 204 -15.20 10.05 -2.40
C ALA A 204 -15.32 10.97 -3.62
N ASP A 205 -15.37 12.28 -3.40
CA ASP A 205 -15.52 13.24 -4.48
C ASP A 205 -14.27 13.33 -5.36
N LEU A 206 -13.13 12.81 -4.88
CA LEU A 206 -11.84 12.76 -5.57
C LEU A 206 -11.06 11.53 -5.10
N LEU A 207 -10.50 10.78 -6.05
CA LEU A 207 -9.47 9.77 -5.78
C LEU A 207 -8.09 10.39 -6.06
N ILE A 208 -7.21 10.34 -5.06
CA ILE A 208 -5.80 10.68 -5.18
C ILE A 208 -4.96 9.41 -5.14
N VAL A 209 -4.10 9.22 -6.13
CA VAL A 209 -3.06 8.19 -6.13
C VAL A 209 -1.70 8.84 -5.98
N CYS A 210 -0.96 8.49 -4.94
CA CYS A 210 0.39 9.01 -4.69
C CYS A 210 1.45 7.92 -4.56
N GLU A 211 2.72 8.30 -4.64
CA GLU A 211 3.85 7.37 -4.70
C GLU A 211 4.12 6.66 -3.37
N GLY A 212 4.32 7.43 -2.28
CA GLY A 212 4.77 6.94 -0.99
C GLY A 212 3.91 7.31 0.23
N ASP A 213 4.24 6.73 1.39
CA ASP A 213 3.58 7.03 2.67
C ASP A 213 3.85 8.45 3.15
N THR A 214 5.03 9.01 2.84
CA THR A 214 5.39 10.39 3.16
C THR A 214 4.51 11.36 2.38
N ASP A 215 4.34 11.12 1.08
CA ASP A 215 3.49 11.97 0.22
C ASP A 215 2.04 11.92 0.66
N ARG A 216 1.53 10.72 0.99
CA ARG A 216 0.18 10.55 1.57
C ARG A 216 -0.03 11.48 2.76
N GLU A 217 0.90 11.51 3.71
CA GLU A 217 0.77 12.34 4.91
C GLU A 217 0.74 13.84 4.56
N ILE A 218 1.61 14.29 3.65
CA ILE A 218 1.65 15.67 3.19
C ILE A 218 0.35 16.04 2.47
N ILE A 219 -0.08 15.20 1.53
CA ILE A 219 -1.31 15.37 0.76
C ILE A 219 -2.52 15.41 1.69
N ALA A 220 -2.61 14.51 2.67
CA ALA A 220 -3.73 14.46 3.61
C ALA A 220 -3.84 15.74 4.43
N LEU A 221 -2.72 16.20 5.01
CA LEU A 221 -2.68 17.44 5.80
C LEU A 221 -3.03 18.67 4.97
N LEU A 222 -2.48 18.79 3.77
CA LEU A 222 -2.77 19.92 2.88
C LEU A 222 -4.22 19.89 2.40
N SER A 223 -4.74 18.71 2.03
CA SER A 223 -6.14 18.53 1.63
C SER A 223 -7.09 18.92 2.75
N GLU A 224 -6.84 18.48 3.99
CA GLU A 224 -7.63 18.85 5.17
C GLU A 224 -7.65 20.37 5.37
N ARG A 225 -6.48 21.02 5.31
CA ARG A 225 -6.36 22.48 5.47
C ARG A 225 -7.10 23.24 4.37
N ILE A 226 -7.01 22.79 3.11
CA ILE A 226 -7.67 23.41 1.96
C ILE A 226 -9.20 23.26 2.09
N LEU A 227 -9.69 22.06 2.37
CA LEU A 227 -11.12 21.79 2.55
C LEU A 227 -11.69 22.57 3.73
N GLY A 228 -10.99 22.58 4.87
CA GLY A 228 -11.40 23.31 6.08
C GLY A 228 -11.45 24.82 5.87
N LYS A 229 -10.46 25.40 5.17
CA LYS A 229 -10.43 26.83 4.85
C LYS A 229 -11.55 27.24 3.89
N ALA A 230 -11.89 26.37 2.93
CA ALA A 230 -12.97 26.60 1.98
C ALA A 230 -14.37 26.31 2.54
N GLY A 231 -14.47 25.68 3.73
CA GLY A 231 -15.74 25.19 4.25
C GLY A 231 -16.38 24.13 3.35
N SER A 232 -15.56 23.34 2.65
CA SER A 232 -16.01 22.35 1.68
C SER A 232 -16.45 21.06 2.37
N ASN A 233 -17.57 20.48 1.93
CA ASN A 233 -18.04 19.18 2.39
C ASN A 233 -17.49 18.01 1.55
N ARG A 234 -16.53 18.27 0.66
CA ARG A 234 -15.95 17.23 -0.19
C ARG A 234 -15.15 16.23 0.64
N SER A 235 -15.16 15.00 0.16
CA SER A 235 -14.43 13.85 0.68
C SER A 235 -13.39 13.41 -0.33
N ILE A 236 -12.19 13.06 0.14
CA ILE A 236 -11.05 12.73 -0.72
C ILE A 236 -10.46 11.41 -0.28
N LYS A 237 -10.36 10.47 -1.21
CA LYS A 237 -9.72 9.17 -0.98
C LYS A 237 -8.28 9.23 -1.45
N ILE A 238 -7.34 8.95 -0.56
CA ILE A 238 -5.90 8.90 -0.88
C ILE A 238 -5.44 7.45 -0.82
N THR A 239 -4.83 6.99 -1.90
CA THR A 239 -4.28 5.64 -2.03
C THR A 239 -2.81 5.70 -2.44
N VAL A 240 -1.97 4.87 -1.80
CA VAL A 240 -0.53 4.85 -2.05
C VAL A 240 -0.18 3.73 -3.01
N ALA A 241 0.51 4.07 -4.10
CA ALA A 241 0.91 3.14 -5.15
C ALA A 241 2.16 2.31 -4.81
N ARG A 242 2.95 2.75 -3.82
CA ARG A 242 4.16 2.06 -3.32
C ARG A 242 5.27 1.98 -4.35
N GLY A 243 5.55 3.11 -4.98
CA GLY A 243 6.50 3.23 -6.07
C GLY A 243 5.94 4.09 -7.19
N LYS A 244 6.83 4.70 -7.97
CA LYS A 244 6.46 5.60 -9.05
C LYS A 244 5.99 4.83 -10.27
N ILE A 245 6.69 3.74 -10.61
CA ILE A 245 6.36 2.90 -11.76
C ILE A 245 5.05 2.14 -11.55
N THR A 246 4.65 1.91 -10.30
CA THR A 246 3.40 1.23 -9.95
C THR A 246 2.17 2.13 -9.98
N ILE A 247 2.32 3.46 -10.00
CA ILE A 247 1.20 4.41 -9.99
C ILE A 247 0.15 4.09 -11.06
N PRO A 248 0.49 3.94 -12.36
CA PRO A 248 -0.53 3.68 -13.37
C PRO A 248 -1.30 2.38 -13.13
N ARG A 249 -0.60 1.34 -12.65
CA ARG A 249 -1.20 0.02 -12.37
C ARG A 249 -2.21 0.09 -11.23
N VAL A 250 -1.87 0.80 -10.17
CA VAL A 250 -2.76 1.00 -9.02
C VAL A 250 -3.93 1.90 -9.42
N ALA A 251 -3.69 2.95 -10.20
CA ALA A 251 -4.74 3.83 -10.69
C ALA A 251 -5.73 3.10 -11.62
N ASN A 252 -5.27 2.27 -12.56
CA ASN A 252 -6.13 1.48 -13.44
C ASN A 252 -6.98 0.48 -12.65
N ALA A 253 -6.36 -0.24 -11.70
CA ALA A 253 -7.04 -1.14 -10.78
C ALA A 253 -8.16 -0.43 -10.00
N LEU A 254 -7.88 0.76 -9.47
CA LEU A 254 -8.85 1.53 -8.69
C LEU A 254 -9.94 2.13 -9.56
N TRP A 255 -9.61 2.63 -10.75
CA TRP A 255 -10.57 3.23 -11.69
C TRP A 255 -11.74 2.30 -12.00
N ASN A 256 -11.45 1.01 -12.24
CA ASN A 256 -12.48 0.00 -12.51
C ASN A 256 -13.39 -0.31 -11.31
N THR A 257 -12.97 0.07 -10.10
CA THR A 257 -13.73 -0.13 -8.86
C THR A 257 -14.33 1.16 -8.30
N PHE A 258 -13.77 2.29 -8.71
CA PHE A 258 -14.14 3.63 -8.26
C PHE A 258 -15.27 4.14 -9.15
N TYR A 259 -16.51 3.90 -8.70
CA TYR A 259 -17.70 4.43 -9.34
C TYR A 259 -17.91 5.88 -8.91
N SER A 260 -17.30 6.84 -9.62
CA SER A 260 -17.75 8.22 -9.52
C SER A 260 -17.57 8.96 -10.85
N GLU A 261 -18.37 10.01 -11.05
CA GLU A 261 -18.19 10.98 -12.15
C GLU A 261 -16.94 11.88 -11.95
N SER A 262 -16.09 11.57 -10.96
CA SER A 262 -14.98 12.42 -10.54
C SER A 262 -13.67 12.07 -11.26
N LYS A 263 -12.86 13.11 -11.47
CA LYS A 263 -11.49 12.99 -11.97
C LYS A 263 -10.62 12.23 -10.95
N VAL A 264 -9.64 11.48 -11.43
CA VAL A 264 -8.53 10.97 -10.61
C VAL A 264 -7.41 12.00 -10.58
N LEU A 265 -6.87 12.31 -9.40
CA LEU A 265 -5.67 13.12 -9.27
C LEU A 265 -4.48 12.21 -8.96
N ILE A 266 -3.43 12.34 -9.76
CA ILE A 266 -2.17 11.66 -9.51
C ILE A 266 -1.19 12.68 -8.94
N VAL A 267 -0.56 12.35 -7.81
CA VAL A 267 0.49 13.16 -7.20
C VAL A 267 1.77 12.35 -7.13
N THR A 268 2.79 12.74 -7.89
CA THR A 268 4.07 11.98 -7.94
C THR A 268 5.23 12.92 -8.16
N ASP A 269 6.39 12.54 -7.65
CA ASP A 269 7.60 13.35 -7.75
C ASP A 269 8.10 13.44 -9.19
N GLY A 270 8.66 14.59 -9.55
CA GLY A 270 9.25 14.83 -10.87
C GLY A 270 10.59 14.12 -11.08
N ASP A 271 11.33 13.81 -10.00
CA ASP A 271 12.69 13.26 -10.05
C ASP A 271 13.64 14.03 -10.98
N ASP A 272 13.59 15.37 -10.91
CA ASP A 272 14.30 16.29 -11.80
C ASP A 272 13.91 16.18 -13.30
N ASP A 273 12.93 15.33 -13.65
CA ASP A 273 12.41 15.14 -15.02
C ASP A 273 10.87 14.97 -15.02
N PRO A 274 10.12 16.07 -14.75
CA PRO A 274 8.66 16.03 -14.69
C PRO A 274 8.04 15.72 -16.05
N VAL A 275 8.74 15.99 -17.16
CA VAL A 275 8.27 15.68 -18.52
C VAL A 275 8.23 14.17 -18.72
N ARG A 276 9.32 13.47 -18.42
CA ARG A 276 9.39 12.01 -18.50
C ARG A 276 8.40 11.34 -17.54
N THR A 277 8.23 11.91 -16.35
CA THR A 277 7.23 11.45 -15.39
C THR A 277 5.81 11.54 -15.97
N LYS A 278 5.48 12.66 -16.61
CA LYS A 278 4.19 12.83 -17.28
C LYS A 278 4.01 11.86 -18.45
N GLU A 279 5.04 11.65 -19.26
CA GLU A 279 4.99 10.65 -20.35
C GLU A 279 4.79 9.22 -19.83
N MET A 280 5.41 8.87 -18.70
CA MET A 280 5.22 7.58 -18.05
C MET A 280 3.76 7.37 -17.64
N LEU A 281 3.15 8.38 -17.02
CA LEU A 281 1.73 8.34 -16.64
C LEU A 281 0.83 8.21 -17.88
N GLN A 282 1.07 9.02 -18.91
CA GLN A 282 0.29 8.99 -20.17
C GLN A 282 0.36 7.64 -20.90
N LYS A 283 1.50 6.95 -20.82
CA LYS A 283 1.68 5.62 -21.44
C LYS A 283 1.06 4.49 -20.61
N GLY A 284 0.94 4.66 -19.30
CA GLY A 284 0.51 3.61 -18.38
C GLY A 284 -0.96 3.65 -17.98
N LEU A 285 -1.60 4.83 -17.99
CA LEU A 285 -2.99 4.99 -17.59
C LEU A 285 -3.93 4.65 -18.76
N GLU A 286 -4.96 3.88 -18.46
CA GLU A 286 -5.89 3.34 -19.46
C GLU A 286 -7.20 4.15 -19.60
N PHE A 287 -7.31 5.27 -18.89
CA PHE A 287 -8.49 6.14 -18.87
C PHE A 287 -8.08 7.61 -19.06
N ASN A 288 -9.03 8.48 -19.42
CA ASN A 288 -8.76 9.87 -19.80
C ASN A 288 -9.06 10.87 -18.68
N GLU A 289 -9.90 10.49 -17.71
CA GLU A 289 -10.43 11.33 -16.65
C GLU A 289 -9.44 11.46 -15.49
N TRP A 290 -8.23 11.91 -15.77
CA TRP A 290 -7.21 12.18 -14.76
C TRP A 290 -6.48 13.48 -14.98
N ILE A 291 -5.92 13.99 -13.89
CA ILE A 291 -4.98 15.10 -13.85
C ILE A 291 -3.78 14.70 -12.99
N ALA A 292 -2.64 15.34 -13.23
CA ALA A 292 -1.45 15.10 -12.42
C ALA A 292 -0.88 16.41 -11.87
N ALA A 293 -0.55 16.39 -10.58
CA ALA A 293 0.33 17.35 -9.94
C ALA A 293 1.70 16.68 -9.77
N ILE A 294 2.72 17.21 -10.43
CA ILE A 294 4.06 16.64 -10.48
C ILE A 294 5.05 17.62 -9.83
N PRO A 295 5.08 17.72 -8.49
CA PRO A 295 6.06 18.54 -7.79
C PRO A 295 7.49 18.12 -8.15
N ASN A 296 8.41 19.08 -8.29
CA ASN A 296 9.76 18.80 -8.77
C ASN A 296 10.85 19.52 -7.94
N PRO A 297 11.92 18.82 -7.51
CA PRO A 297 12.17 17.38 -7.69
C PRO A 297 11.18 16.46 -6.99
N SER A 298 10.64 16.87 -5.84
CA SER A 298 9.69 16.07 -5.04
C SER A 298 8.67 16.95 -4.32
N ILE A 299 7.64 16.33 -3.73
CA ILE A 299 6.56 17.02 -3.00
C ILE A 299 7.06 17.85 -1.81
N GLU A 300 8.20 17.50 -1.20
CA GLU A 300 8.76 18.26 -0.08
C GLU A 300 9.20 19.68 -0.46
N VAL A 301 9.36 19.98 -1.75
CA VAL A 301 9.63 21.33 -2.24
C VAL A 301 8.49 22.29 -1.86
N TRP A 302 7.25 21.80 -1.81
CA TRP A 302 6.11 22.60 -1.34
C TRP A 302 6.26 23.05 0.11
N LEU A 303 7.04 22.32 0.90
CA LEU A 303 7.27 22.55 2.32
C LEU A 303 8.55 23.34 2.60
N ASP A 304 9.27 23.80 1.57
CA ASP A 304 10.59 24.44 1.66
C ASP A 304 11.64 23.59 2.41
N LEU A 305 11.51 22.26 2.35
CA LEU A 305 12.44 21.32 2.98
C LEU A 305 13.55 20.86 2.02
N ASP A 306 14.76 20.67 2.55
CA ASP A 306 15.89 20.15 1.79
C ASP A 306 15.84 18.61 1.70
N VAL A 307 15.43 18.12 0.53
CA VAL A 307 15.31 16.69 0.19
C VAL A 307 16.64 15.93 0.41
N SER A 308 17.79 16.56 0.16
CA SER A 308 19.10 15.90 0.30
C SER A 308 19.46 15.65 1.75
N LEU A 309 19.03 16.53 2.66
CA LEU A 309 19.19 16.35 4.09
C LEU A 309 18.20 15.31 4.64
N MET A 310 16.97 15.31 4.13
CA MET A 310 15.90 14.42 4.57
C MET A 310 16.19 12.93 4.31
N LYS A 311 16.87 12.60 3.21
CA LYS A 311 17.29 11.21 2.89
C LYS A 311 18.17 10.57 3.97
N LYS A 312 18.80 11.37 4.85
CA LYS A 312 19.64 10.88 5.95
C LYS A 312 18.86 10.64 7.25
N TRP A 313 17.62 11.09 7.32
CA TRP A 313 16.80 10.99 8.52
C TRP A 313 16.10 9.63 8.58
N ARG A 314 15.79 9.20 9.81
CA ARG A 314 14.87 8.09 10.00
C ARG A 314 13.48 8.50 9.54
N LEU A 315 12.71 7.54 9.03
CA LEU A 315 11.35 7.76 8.52
C LEU A 315 10.46 8.52 9.53
N GLU A 316 10.49 8.12 10.81
CA GLU A 316 9.72 8.78 11.88
C GLU A 316 10.05 10.29 11.99
N HIS A 317 11.34 10.63 11.93
CA HIS A 317 11.79 12.02 12.01
C HIS A 317 11.43 12.80 10.75
N ARG A 318 11.56 12.17 9.57
CA ARG A 318 11.14 12.75 8.27
C ARG A 318 9.66 13.11 8.31
N LEU A 319 8.80 12.18 8.72
CA LEU A 319 7.36 12.39 8.81
C LEU A 319 6.98 13.51 9.79
N GLU A 320 7.63 13.59 10.95
CA GLU A 320 7.36 14.65 11.92
C GLU A 320 7.73 16.04 11.36
N GLN A 321 8.87 16.15 10.69
CA GLN A 321 9.28 17.41 10.05
C GLN A 321 8.35 17.81 8.90
N CYS A 322 7.95 16.87 8.04
CA CYS A 322 6.94 17.10 7.00
C CYS A 322 5.63 17.62 7.61
N ARG A 323 5.15 17.00 8.69
CA ARG A 323 3.90 17.39 9.35
C ARG A 323 3.97 18.81 9.91
N GLN A 324 5.07 19.16 10.57
CA GLN A 324 5.28 20.50 11.13
C GLN A 324 5.33 21.56 10.02
N ALA A 325 6.10 21.31 8.96
CA ALA A 325 6.20 22.22 7.83
C ALA A 325 4.85 22.39 7.11
N ALA A 326 4.16 21.27 6.81
CA ALA A 326 2.84 21.28 6.17
C ALA A 326 1.77 21.99 7.00
N SER A 327 1.87 21.96 8.33
CA SER A 327 0.94 22.67 9.23
C SER A 327 1.17 24.18 9.23
N ASN A 328 2.43 24.61 9.15
CA ASN A 328 2.83 26.02 9.21
C ASN A 328 2.86 26.72 7.84
N LEU A 329 2.78 25.95 6.75
CA LEU A 329 2.85 26.46 5.39
C LEU A 329 1.75 27.50 5.09
N GLU A 330 2.12 28.63 4.50
CA GLU A 330 1.18 29.63 3.98
C GLU A 330 0.68 29.24 2.58
N ILE A 331 -0.55 28.71 2.51
CA ILE A 331 -1.15 28.18 1.27
C ILE A 331 -1.25 29.27 0.18
N GLU A 332 -1.62 30.51 0.53
CA GLU A 332 -1.73 31.59 -0.46
C GLU A 332 -0.40 31.94 -1.14
N GLU A 333 0.71 31.88 -0.42
CA GLU A 333 2.03 32.18 -0.99
C GLU A 333 2.50 31.02 -1.87
N LEU A 334 2.24 29.76 -1.47
CA LEU A 334 2.56 28.61 -2.31
C LEU A 334 1.77 28.61 -3.62
N LEU A 335 0.49 28.98 -3.59
CA LEU A 335 -0.35 29.09 -4.80
C LEU A 335 0.19 30.08 -5.84
N LYS A 336 0.89 31.14 -5.41
CA LYS A 336 1.47 32.14 -6.31
C LYS A 336 2.77 31.69 -6.96
N ARG A 337 3.52 30.80 -6.30
CA ARG A 337 4.88 30.42 -6.71
C ARG A 337 4.96 29.06 -7.42
N ASP A 338 3.98 28.17 -7.21
CA ASP A 338 4.03 26.79 -7.71
C ASP A 338 2.77 26.41 -8.49
N GLU A 339 2.91 26.24 -9.81
CA GLU A 339 1.81 25.86 -10.71
C GLU A 339 1.27 24.45 -10.42
N GLN A 340 2.11 23.52 -9.96
CA GLN A 340 1.70 22.14 -9.66
C GLN A 340 0.87 22.10 -8.37
N PHE A 341 1.22 22.94 -7.40
CA PHE A 341 0.41 23.13 -6.20
C PHE A 341 -0.93 23.80 -6.51
N ALA A 342 -0.98 24.75 -7.45
CA ALA A 342 -2.24 25.35 -7.90
C ALA A 342 -3.16 24.29 -8.53
N LEU A 343 -2.63 23.40 -9.39
CA LEU A 343 -3.37 22.26 -9.93
C LEU A 343 -3.90 21.32 -8.84
N PHE A 344 -3.04 20.98 -7.86
CA PHE A 344 -3.42 20.20 -6.70
C PHE A 344 -4.58 20.86 -5.95
N HIS A 345 -4.44 22.14 -5.58
CA HIS A 345 -5.44 22.89 -4.84
C HIS A 345 -6.80 22.96 -5.55
N ASP A 346 -6.81 23.22 -6.85
CA ASP A 346 -8.04 23.29 -7.64
C ASP A 346 -8.73 21.93 -7.73
N ALA A 347 -7.97 20.84 -7.85
CA ALA A 347 -8.49 19.48 -7.81
C ALA A 347 -9.17 19.16 -6.46
N ILE A 348 -8.54 19.53 -5.33
CA ILE A 348 -9.10 19.36 -3.97
C ILE A 348 -10.43 20.10 -3.84
N LEU A 349 -10.59 21.26 -4.47
CA LEU A 349 -11.83 22.04 -4.44
C LEU A 349 -12.85 21.65 -5.52
N GLY A 350 -12.45 20.87 -6.52
CA GLY A 350 -13.34 20.34 -7.56
C GLY A 350 -13.57 21.32 -8.70
N LYS A 351 -12.55 22.14 -8.98
CA LYS A 351 -12.58 23.18 -10.01
C LYS A 351 -12.09 22.68 -11.37
#